data_AF-A0A6L5BLQ7-F1
#
_entry.id   AF-A0A6L5BLQ7-F1
#
_cell.length_a   1.000
_cell.length_b   1.000
_cell.length_c   1.000
_cell.angle_alpha   90.00
_cell.angle_beta   90.00
_cell.angle_gamma   90.00
#
_symmetry.space_group_name_H-M   'P 1'
#
loop_
_entity.id
_entity.type
_entity.pdbx_description
1 polymer ?
#
loop_
_entity_poly.entity_id
_entity_poly.type
_entity_poly.pdbx_seq_one_letter_code
_entity_poly.pdbx_strand_id
1 'polypeptide(L)'
;MTEAALAPETPHAPSVIRLLLGKLGIDYEEVLDHHGLNAARKVQAVLLDDAVGALMVLFPQSQLLDLNRLAELTGRRLTAVSTERLEKMLGKHSLSLLPGLPALTSSPCLYEESLLREPKLLINSGEPNVLLEISSDDFKSMLTKASAANFGEALTSIRPNLDRPDDDREEITQAVQAFTARRIQQRLEATIEIPPLAETAQKIIKLRVDPNATIDDITGVVETDPALAAQVVSWAASPYYASPGKIRSVEDAIVRVLGFDLVINLALGLALGKTLSLPKDHPQHTTPYWQQSIYTAAVIEGLTRAMPRAQRPEAGLTYLAGLLHNFGYLLLAHVFPPHFSLICRHLEVNPHLCHSYVEQHLLGISREQIGSWLMRYWDMPDELATALRFQHDPSYDDAYSEYPNLVCLAVRLLRSRGIGSGPDEDIPDALLERLGLTRDKANDVVSKVLEAEVLLRELASQFTQA
;
A
#
# COMPACT_ATOMS: atom_id res chain seq x y z
N MET A 1 13.33 9.47 47.72
CA MET A 1 12.81 8.15 47.31
C MET A 1 13.02 8.06 45.82
N THR A 2 13.97 7.22 45.44
CA THR A 2 14.55 7.10 44.12
C THR A 2 13.54 6.38 43.22
N GLU A 3 13.03 7.08 42.21
CA GLU A 3 12.31 6.49 41.09
C GLU A 3 13.37 5.73 40.28
N ALA A 4 13.44 4.42 40.49
CA ALA A 4 14.29 3.54 39.70
C ALA A 4 13.72 3.56 38.28
N ALA A 5 14.47 4.14 37.34
CA ALA A 5 14.26 3.96 35.93
C ALA A 5 14.28 2.45 35.64
N LEU A 6 13.11 1.88 35.36
CA LEU A 6 12.97 0.53 34.83
C LEU A 6 13.79 0.48 33.55
N ALA A 7 14.83 -0.36 33.54
CA ALA A 7 15.46 -0.77 32.29
C ALA A 7 14.38 -1.32 31.36
N PRO A 8 14.44 -1.08 30.04
CA PRO A 8 13.47 -1.66 29.12
C PRO A 8 13.49 -3.18 29.30
N GLU A 9 12.37 -3.77 29.75
CA GLU A 9 12.25 -5.22 29.88
C GLU A 9 12.56 -5.83 28.51
N THR A 10 13.47 -6.81 28.48
CA THR A 10 13.72 -7.59 27.27
C THR A 10 12.38 -8.18 26.83
N PRO A 11 11.94 -7.96 25.58
CA PRO A 11 10.64 -8.45 25.17
C PRO A 11 10.70 -9.98 25.15
N HIS A 12 9.75 -10.61 25.85
CA HIS A 12 9.70 -12.05 26.08
C HIS A 12 8.41 -12.63 25.51
N ALA A 13 8.43 -13.92 25.18
CA ALA A 13 7.24 -14.60 24.69
C ALA A 13 6.09 -14.53 25.72
N PRO A 14 4.83 -14.37 25.29
CA PRO A 14 3.66 -14.46 26.18
C PRO A 14 3.64 -15.76 26.99
N SER A 15 3.18 -15.68 28.24
CA SER A 15 3.17 -16.84 29.16
C SER A 15 2.36 -18.02 28.62
N VAL A 16 1.27 -17.74 27.89
CA VAL A 16 0.44 -18.76 27.23
C VAL A 16 1.24 -19.60 26.23
N ILE A 17 2.15 -18.97 25.48
CA ILE A 17 2.99 -19.65 24.48
C ILE A 17 4.07 -20.47 25.16
N ARG A 18 4.74 -19.91 26.17
CA ARG A 18 5.75 -20.62 26.95
C ARG A 18 5.18 -21.87 27.64
N LEU A 19 4.00 -21.75 28.23
CA LEU A 19 3.28 -22.88 28.83
C LEU A 19 2.85 -23.91 27.79
N LEU A 20 2.44 -23.49 26.60
CA LEU A 20 2.06 -24.39 25.52
C LEU A 20 3.27 -25.20 25.02
N LEU A 21 4.38 -24.54 24.72
CA LEU A 21 5.62 -25.18 24.28
C LEU A 21 6.19 -26.12 25.35
N GLY A 22 6.17 -25.70 26.62
CA GLY A 22 6.58 -26.55 27.74
C GLY A 22 5.71 -27.81 27.89
N LYS A 23 4.39 -27.73 27.65
CA LYS A 23 3.51 -28.91 27.62
C LYS A 23 3.77 -29.84 26.45
N LEU A 24 4.20 -29.29 25.32
CA LEU A 24 4.54 -30.04 24.11
C LEU A 24 5.97 -30.61 24.18
N GLY A 25 6.78 -30.20 25.16
CA GLY A 25 8.18 -30.62 25.30
C GLY A 25 9.07 -30.02 24.22
N ILE A 26 8.75 -28.80 23.76
CA ILE A 26 9.46 -28.11 22.67
C ILE A 26 10.46 -27.13 23.26
N ASP A 27 11.72 -27.33 22.92
CA ASP A 27 12.79 -26.38 23.23
C ASP A 27 12.78 -25.21 22.22
N TYR A 28 13.06 -24.01 22.70
CA TYR A 28 13.11 -22.81 21.88
C TYR A 28 14.10 -21.78 22.44
N GLU A 29 14.61 -20.93 21.56
CA GLU A 29 15.36 -19.73 21.90
C GLU A 29 14.58 -18.48 21.45
N GLU A 30 14.52 -17.44 22.29
CA GLU A 30 13.90 -16.17 21.91
C GLU A 30 14.88 -15.33 21.08
N VAL A 31 14.44 -14.88 19.91
CA VAL A 31 15.23 -14.10 18.96
C VAL A 31 14.46 -12.83 18.60
N LEU A 32 15.13 -11.68 18.57
CA LEU A 32 14.52 -10.43 18.12
C LEU A 32 14.30 -10.46 16.61
N ASP A 33 13.15 -10.02 16.15
CA ASP A 33 12.89 -9.91 14.71
C ASP A 33 13.72 -8.76 14.11
N HIS A 34 14.42 -9.03 13.01
CA HIS A 34 15.14 -8.05 12.22
C HIS A 34 15.25 -8.49 10.75
N HIS A 35 15.43 -7.54 9.83
CA HIS A 35 15.44 -7.79 8.37
C HIS A 35 16.55 -8.73 7.89
N GLY A 36 17.64 -8.88 8.65
CA GLY A 36 18.77 -9.76 8.31
C GLY A 36 18.51 -11.25 8.52
N LEU A 37 17.37 -11.64 9.12
CA LEU A 37 17.01 -13.05 9.30
C LEU A 37 16.63 -13.69 7.96
N ASN A 38 17.02 -14.95 7.76
CA ASN A 38 16.68 -15.68 6.55
C ASN A 38 15.14 -15.89 6.46
N ALA A 39 14.52 -15.27 5.46
CA ALA A 39 13.08 -15.35 5.22
C ALA A 39 12.56 -16.78 4.99
N ALA A 40 13.39 -17.70 4.48
CA ALA A 40 13.02 -19.12 4.33
C ALA A 40 12.81 -19.84 5.67
N ARG A 41 13.45 -19.34 6.75
CA ARG A 41 13.30 -19.88 8.10
C ARG A 41 12.11 -19.28 8.84
N LYS A 42 11.63 -18.09 8.44
CA LYS A 42 10.52 -17.39 9.11
C LYS A 42 9.18 -17.98 8.69
N VAL A 43 8.47 -18.59 9.64
CA VAL A 43 7.16 -19.21 9.42
C VAL A 43 6.08 -18.13 9.45
N GLN A 44 5.37 -17.98 8.35
CA GLN A 44 4.11 -17.24 8.27
C GLN A 44 2.96 -18.16 8.66
N ALA A 45 1.98 -17.60 9.37
CA ALA A 45 0.79 -18.29 9.80
C ALA A 45 -0.44 -17.49 9.41
N VAL A 46 -1.34 -18.11 8.65
CA VAL A 46 -2.58 -17.47 8.21
C VAL A 46 -3.75 -18.38 8.55
N LEU A 47 -4.81 -17.81 9.13
CA LEU A 47 -6.05 -18.53 9.35
C LEU A 47 -7.04 -18.16 8.25
N LEU A 48 -7.45 -19.18 7.51
CA LEU A 48 -8.43 -19.06 6.44
C LEU A 48 -9.74 -19.74 6.83
N ASP A 49 -10.85 -19.34 6.22
CA ASP A 49 -12.12 -20.03 6.36
C ASP A 49 -13.01 -19.96 5.11
N ASP A 50 -14.05 -20.78 5.14
CA ASP A 50 -15.17 -20.81 4.22
C ASP A 50 -16.40 -21.40 4.96
N ALA A 51 -17.44 -21.80 4.23
CA ALA A 51 -18.62 -22.44 4.80
C ALA A 51 -18.37 -23.83 5.43
N VAL A 52 -17.27 -24.50 5.10
CA VAL A 52 -16.89 -25.83 5.64
C VAL A 52 -16.20 -25.68 7.00
N GLY A 53 -15.39 -24.64 7.19
CA GLY A 53 -14.75 -24.35 8.47
C GLY A 53 -13.40 -23.63 8.33
N ALA A 54 -12.67 -23.48 9.43
CA ALA A 54 -11.35 -22.85 9.42
C ALA A 54 -10.25 -23.81 8.94
N LEU A 55 -9.20 -23.28 8.34
CA LEU A 55 -7.95 -23.95 7.97
C LEU A 55 -6.78 -23.04 8.33
N MET A 56 -5.85 -23.54 9.13
CA MET A 56 -4.58 -22.85 9.39
C MET A 56 -3.56 -23.23 8.32
N VAL A 57 -2.92 -22.24 7.72
CA VAL A 57 -1.90 -22.42 6.69
C VAL A 57 -0.56 -21.88 7.17
N LEU A 58 0.48 -22.71 7.08
CA LEU A 58 1.85 -22.37 7.46
C LEU A 58 2.78 -22.41 6.25
N PHE A 59 3.55 -21.36 6.02
CA PHE A 59 4.45 -21.27 4.85
C PHE A 59 5.65 -20.36 5.15
N PRO A 60 6.78 -20.46 4.41
CA PRO A 60 7.93 -19.60 4.66
C PRO A 60 7.68 -18.16 4.18
N GLN A 61 8.26 -17.18 4.86
CA GLN A 61 8.19 -15.77 4.46
C GLN A 61 8.84 -15.50 3.09
N SER A 62 9.73 -16.39 2.64
CA SER A 62 10.34 -16.35 1.29
C SER A 62 9.39 -16.79 0.16
N GLN A 63 8.11 -16.99 0.46
CA GLN A 63 7.09 -17.37 -0.50
C GLN A 63 5.83 -16.49 -0.41
N LEU A 64 5.09 -16.47 -1.51
CA LEU A 64 3.71 -16.00 -1.61
C LEU A 64 2.77 -17.19 -1.43
N LEU A 65 1.77 -17.06 -0.57
CA LEU A 65 0.66 -17.99 -0.44
C LEU A 65 -0.31 -17.80 -1.62
N ASP A 66 -0.37 -18.80 -2.51
CA ASP A 66 -1.24 -18.79 -3.69
C ASP A 66 -2.60 -19.46 -3.36
N LEU A 67 -3.65 -18.64 -3.30
CA LEU A 67 -5.00 -19.11 -2.99
C LEU A 67 -5.61 -19.96 -4.10
N ASN A 68 -5.18 -19.79 -5.35
CA ASN A 68 -5.66 -20.62 -6.47
C ASN A 68 -5.11 -22.04 -6.33
N ARG A 69 -3.81 -22.19 -6.07
CA ARG A 69 -3.20 -23.51 -5.79
C ARG A 69 -3.81 -24.16 -4.56
N LEU A 70 -4.04 -23.39 -3.50
CA LEU A 70 -4.70 -23.90 -2.31
C LEU A 70 -6.13 -24.39 -2.61
N ALA A 71 -6.87 -23.67 -3.46
CA ALA A 71 -8.20 -24.08 -3.88
C ALA A 71 -8.20 -25.34 -4.74
N GLU A 72 -7.22 -25.51 -5.62
CA GLU A 72 -7.04 -26.74 -6.40
C GLU A 72 -6.72 -27.95 -5.53
N LEU A 73 -5.86 -27.77 -4.52
CA LEU A 73 -5.47 -28.85 -3.60
C LEU A 73 -6.58 -29.26 -2.64
N THR A 74 -7.33 -28.30 -2.12
CA THR A 74 -8.33 -28.53 -1.07
C THR A 74 -9.75 -28.68 -1.61
N GLY A 75 -10.00 -28.25 -2.84
CA GLY A 75 -11.35 -28.10 -3.41
C GLY A 75 -12.16 -26.97 -2.75
N ARG A 76 -11.53 -26.11 -1.95
CA ARG A 76 -12.18 -25.10 -1.11
C ARG A 76 -11.76 -23.69 -1.53
N ARG A 77 -12.72 -22.77 -1.57
CA ARG A 77 -12.46 -21.35 -1.83
C ARG A 77 -12.30 -20.62 -0.52
N LEU A 78 -11.09 -20.72 0.03
CA LEU A 78 -10.72 -20.17 1.31
C LEU A 78 -10.42 -18.68 1.22
N THR A 79 -10.86 -17.91 2.22
CA THR A 79 -10.53 -16.50 2.39
C THR A 79 -9.93 -16.25 3.76
N ALA A 80 -9.17 -15.16 3.93
CA ALA A 80 -8.68 -14.78 5.25
C ALA A 80 -9.84 -14.61 6.24
N VAL A 81 -9.71 -15.19 7.43
CA VAL A 81 -10.65 -14.95 8.53
C VAL A 81 -10.74 -13.45 8.79
N SER A 82 -11.95 -12.95 9.06
CA SER A 82 -12.13 -11.53 9.35
C SER A 82 -11.26 -11.07 10.50
N THR A 83 -10.68 -9.87 10.39
CA THR A 83 -9.81 -9.34 11.44
C THR A 83 -10.47 -9.31 12.80
N GLU A 84 -11.71 -8.82 12.89
CA GLU A 84 -12.44 -8.76 14.16
C GLU A 84 -12.53 -10.14 14.83
N ARG A 85 -12.69 -11.19 14.02
CA ARG A 85 -12.71 -12.57 14.51
C ARG A 85 -11.33 -13.05 14.90
N LEU A 86 -10.29 -12.70 14.15
CA LEU A 86 -8.90 -13.01 14.47
C LEU A 86 -8.46 -12.32 15.78
N GLU A 87 -8.65 -11.01 15.90
CA GLU A 87 -8.37 -10.21 17.11
C GLU A 87 -9.14 -10.75 18.32
N LYS A 88 -10.43 -11.07 18.17
CA LYS A 88 -11.22 -11.67 19.25
C LYS A 88 -10.69 -13.04 19.67
N MET A 89 -10.13 -13.82 18.74
CA MET A 89 -9.54 -15.12 19.04
C MET A 89 -8.19 -14.97 19.75
N LEU A 90 -7.32 -14.10 19.24
CA LEU A 90 -6.00 -13.83 19.81
C LEU A 90 -6.08 -13.13 21.17
N GLY A 91 -7.03 -12.20 21.33
CA GLY A 91 -7.28 -11.46 22.57
C GLY A 91 -7.71 -12.34 23.74
N LYS A 92 -8.30 -13.53 23.51
CA LYS A 92 -8.57 -14.52 24.57
C LYS A 92 -7.30 -15.08 25.21
N HIS A 93 -6.19 -14.99 24.48
CA HIS A 93 -4.89 -15.49 24.87
C HIS A 93 -3.88 -14.35 25.10
N SER A 94 -4.34 -13.10 25.07
CA SER A 94 -3.48 -11.90 25.12
C SER A 94 -2.35 -11.95 24.09
N LEU A 95 -2.70 -12.31 22.84
CA LEU A 95 -1.78 -12.30 21.71
C LEU A 95 -2.17 -11.18 20.74
N SER A 96 -1.17 -10.59 20.11
CA SER A 96 -1.32 -9.56 19.08
C SER A 96 -1.21 -10.14 17.67
N LEU A 97 -0.44 -11.22 17.51
CA LEU A 97 -0.19 -11.88 16.22
C LEU A 97 -0.53 -13.37 16.31
N LEU A 98 -0.85 -13.98 15.16
CA LEU A 98 -1.10 -15.42 15.07
C LEU A 98 0.25 -16.16 15.02
N PRO A 99 0.64 -16.91 16.06
CA PRO A 99 1.86 -17.70 16.00
C PRO A 99 1.66 -18.94 15.10
N GLY A 100 2.74 -19.43 14.51
CA GLY A 100 2.78 -20.67 13.71
C GLY A 100 2.67 -21.95 14.55
N LEU A 101 1.72 -21.98 15.49
CA LEU A 101 1.50 -23.07 16.45
C LEU A 101 0.10 -23.68 16.23
N PRO A 102 -0.02 -24.80 15.49
CA PRO A 102 -1.31 -25.42 15.19
C PRO A 102 -2.16 -25.76 16.42
N ALA A 103 -1.52 -26.09 17.54
CA ALA A 103 -2.19 -26.40 18.80
C ALA A 103 -3.05 -25.25 19.35
N LEU A 104 -2.83 -24.01 18.89
CA LEU A 104 -3.56 -22.83 19.36
C LEU A 104 -4.98 -22.73 18.76
N THR A 105 -5.17 -23.09 17.49
CA THR A 105 -6.40 -22.73 16.74
C THR A 105 -7.44 -23.84 16.65
N SER A 106 -7.15 -25.05 17.18
CA SER A 106 -7.97 -26.28 17.06
C SER A 106 -8.43 -26.62 15.62
N SER A 107 -7.88 -25.92 14.63
CA SER A 107 -8.27 -26.00 13.23
C SER A 107 -7.36 -27.01 12.53
N PRO A 108 -7.84 -27.69 11.47
CA PRO A 108 -6.96 -28.41 10.56
C PRO A 108 -5.81 -27.50 10.11
N CYS A 109 -4.63 -28.08 9.93
CA CYS A 109 -3.44 -27.34 9.53
C CYS A 109 -2.87 -27.92 8.25
N LEU A 110 -2.60 -27.04 7.29
CA LEU A 110 -1.81 -27.32 6.09
C LEU A 110 -0.48 -26.57 6.22
N TYR A 111 0.62 -27.20 5.86
CA TYR A 111 1.92 -26.55 5.86
C TYR A 111 2.68 -26.81 4.57
N GLU A 112 3.51 -25.84 4.20
CA GLU A 112 4.36 -25.93 3.03
C GLU A 112 5.58 -26.82 3.32
N GLU A 113 5.80 -27.82 2.46
CA GLU A 113 6.82 -28.86 2.69
C GLU A 113 8.24 -28.26 2.76
N SER A 114 8.49 -27.14 2.07
CA SER A 114 9.79 -26.48 2.08
C SER A 114 10.22 -25.96 3.45
N LEU A 115 9.30 -25.76 4.40
CA LEU A 115 9.64 -25.36 5.78
C LEU A 115 10.58 -26.37 6.46
N LEU A 116 10.36 -27.67 6.23
CA LEU A 116 11.15 -28.73 6.87
C LEU A 116 12.53 -28.95 6.22
N ARG A 117 12.90 -28.14 5.21
CA ARG A 117 14.24 -28.18 4.60
C ARG A 117 15.25 -27.36 5.40
N GLU A 118 14.78 -26.39 6.17
CA GLU A 118 15.62 -25.57 7.04
C GLU A 118 15.88 -26.30 8.36
N PRO A 119 17.10 -26.28 8.91
CA PRO A 119 17.41 -27.02 10.15
C PRO A 119 16.74 -26.38 11.39
N LYS A 120 16.48 -25.08 11.35
CA LYS A 120 15.86 -24.30 12.42
C LYS A 120 14.88 -23.31 11.83
N LEU A 121 13.71 -23.19 12.45
CA LEU A 121 12.62 -22.32 12.04
C LEU A 121 12.40 -21.21 13.07
N LEU A 122 11.88 -20.09 12.59
CA LEU A 122 11.58 -18.90 13.37
C LEU A 122 10.06 -18.68 13.35
N ILE A 123 9.41 -18.83 14.49
CA ILE A 123 7.95 -18.72 14.63
C ILE A 123 7.62 -17.46 15.41
N ASN A 124 6.59 -16.72 15.01
CA ASN A 124 6.15 -15.57 15.80
C ASN A 124 5.71 -16.01 17.22
N SER A 125 6.11 -15.27 18.25
CA SER A 125 5.75 -15.55 19.64
C SER A 125 4.32 -15.16 20.01
N GLY A 126 3.59 -14.52 19.09
CA GLY A 126 2.30 -13.88 19.31
C GLY A 126 2.40 -12.41 19.70
N GLU A 127 3.61 -11.88 19.86
CA GLU A 127 3.89 -10.45 19.99
C GLU A 127 4.81 -9.95 18.86
N PRO A 128 4.72 -8.66 18.48
CA PRO A 128 5.66 -8.06 17.54
C PRO A 128 7.10 -8.17 18.04
N ASN A 129 8.05 -8.26 17.11
CA ASN A 129 9.49 -8.22 17.35
C ASN A 129 10.12 -9.39 18.15
N VAL A 130 9.33 -10.37 18.60
CA VAL A 130 9.86 -11.56 19.27
C VAL A 130 9.51 -12.83 18.50
N LEU A 131 10.53 -13.52 18.03
CA LEU A 131 10.46 -14.81 17.35
C LEU A 131 10.97 -15.91 18.28
N LEU A 132 10.51 -17.13 18.03
CA LEU A 132 10.95 -18.35 18.69
C LEU A 132 11.71 -19.19 17.67
N GLU A 133 13.00 -19.37 17.91
CA GLU A 133 13.84 -20.27 17.14
C GLU A 133 13.64 -21.70 17.65
N ILE A 134 13.17 -22.58 16.79
CA ILE A 134 12.84 -23.98 17.11
C ILE A 134 13.53 -24.90 16.12
N SER A 135 13.97 -26.09 16.56
CA SER A 135 14.54 -27.09 15.65
C SER A 135 13.48 -27.60 14.66
N SER A 136 13.89 -28.03 13.46
CA SER A 136 12.94 -28.61 12.51
C SER A 136 12.30 -29.90 13.03
N ASP A 137 12.99 -30.67 13.87
CA ASP A 137 12.46 -31.91 14.45
C ASP A 137 11.35 -31.61 15.46
N ASP A 138 11.57 -30.62 16.32
CA ASP A 138 10.58 -30.13 17.28
C ASP A 138 9.37 -29.53 16.55
N PHE A 139 9.59 -28.68 15.55
CA PHE A 139 8.50 -28.14 14.73
C PHE A 139 7.70 -29.25 14.04
N LYS A 140 8.36 -30.26 13.50
CA LYS A 140 7.70 -31.42 12.89
C LYS A 140 6.86 -32.22 13.90
N SER A 141 7.30 -32.33 15.16
CA SER A 141 6.51 -32.97 16.21
C SER A 141 5.19 -32.25 16.50
N MET A 142 5.13 -30.93 16.29
CA MET A 142 3.91 -30.12 16.43
C MET A 142 2.94 -30.30 15.24
N LEU A 143 3.42 -30.80 14.11
CA LEU A 143 2.65 -30.98 12.86
C LEU A 143 1.99 -32.37 12.74
N THR A 144 1.92 -33.17 13.81
CA THR A 144 1.41 -34.56 13.77
C THR A 144 0.00 -34.73 13.18
N LYS A 145 -0.85 -33.71 13.28
CA LYS A 145 -2.20 -33.69 12.67
C LYS A 145 -2.31 -32.78 11.45
N ALA A 146 -1.20 -32.17 11.03
CA ALA A 146 -1.14 -31.29 9.88
C ALA A 146 -0.79 -32.07 8.61
N SER A 147 -1.23 -31.57 7.47
CA SER A 147 -0.91 -32.15 6.16
C SER A 147 0.12 -31.29 5.44
N ALA A 148 1.10 -31.93 4.80
CA ALA A 148 2.05 -31.25 3.92
C ALA A 148 1.43 -31.03 2.54
N ALA A 149 1.71 -29.90 1.91
CA ALA A 149 1.36 -29.63 0.52
C ALA A 149 2.31 -28.59 -0.10
N ASN A 150 2.19 -28.38 -1.42
CA ASN A 150 2.91 -27.35 -2.16
C ASN A 150 1.91 -26.32 -2.73
N PHE A 151 1.74 -25.20 -2.05
CA PHE A 151 0.82 -24.12 -2.41
C PHE A 151 1.49 -22.75 -2.42
N GLY A 152 2.72 -22.63 -1.90
CA GLY A 152 3.50 -21.41 -2.02
C GLY A 152 4.12 -21.20 -3.40
N GLU A 153 4.35 -19.96 -3.77
CA GLU A 153 5.19 -19.55 -4.90
C GLU A 153 6.45 -18.86 -4.36
N ALA A 154 7.63 -19.25 -4.83
CA ALA A 154 8.89 -18.63 -4.39
C ALA A 154 8.94 -17.16 -4.80
N LEU A 155 9.32 -16.27 -3.87
CA LEU A 155 9.47 -14.85 -4.25
C LEU A 155 10.57 -14.64 -5.29
N THR A 156 11.53 -15.54 -5.39
CA THR A 156 12.60 -15.49 -6.40
C THR A 156 12.12 -15.84 -7.82
N SER A 157 10.97 -16.51 -7.98
CA SER A 157 10.37 -16.74 -9.31
C SER A 157 9.42 -15.61 -9.73
N ILE A 158 8.97 -14.79 -8.79
CA ILE A 158 8.18 -13.59 -9.08
C ILE A 158 9.14 -12.42 -9.28
N ARG A 159 9.17 -11.85 -10.48
CA ARG A 159 10.01 -10.70 -10.80
C ARG A 159 9.16 -9.46 -11.08
N PRO A 160 8.80 -8.66 -10.05
CA PRO A 160 8.18 -7.36 -10.27
C PRO A 160 9.04 -6.52 -11.22
N ASN A 161 8.41 -5.84 -12.17
CA ASN A 161 9.12 -4.98 -13.11
C ASN A 161 9.46 -3.63 -12.47
N LEU A 162 10.56 -3.57 -11.73
CA LEU A 162 11.06 -2.32 -11.13
C LEU A 162 12.12 -1.65 -12.01
N ASP A 163 12.89 -2.44 -12.77
CA ASP A 163 14.11 -2.06 -13.47
C ASP A 163 14.01 -2.15 -15.01
N ARG A 164 12.84 -2.50 -15.56
CA ARG A 164 12.64 -2.74 -17.01
C ARG A 164 11.46 -1.96 -17.58
N PRO A 165 11.48 -0.61 -17.53
CA PRO A 165 10.37 0.21 -18.01
C PRO A 165 10.05 0.02 -19.50
N ASP A 166 11.02 -0.40 -20.31
CA ASP A 166 10.81 -0.67 -21.74
C ASP A 166 9.90 -1.88 -22.01
N ASP A 167 9.82 -2.82 -21.07
CA ASP A 167 8.97 -4.01 -21.16
C ASP A 167 7.48 -3.68 -20.84
N ASP A 168 7.20 -2.54 -20.19
CA ASP A 168 5.87 -2.19 -19.67
C ASP A 168 4.77 -2.32 -20.72
N ARG A 169 5.01 -1.79 -21.93
CA ARG A 169 4.00 -1.82 -22.99
C ARG A 169 3.65 -3.24 -23.40
N GLU A 170 4.65 -4.10 -23.50
CA GLU A 170 4.46 -5.49 -23.89
C GLU A 170 3.76 -6.28 -22.77
N GLU A 171 4.24 -6.17 -21.53
CA GLU A 171 3.66 -6.84 -20.37
C GLU A 171 2.20 -6.42 -20.13
N ILE A 172 1.88 -5.13 -20.21
CA ILE A 172 0.50 -4.64 -20.09
C ILE A 172 -0.38 -5.19 -21.22
N THR A 173 0.14 -5.23 -22.45
CA THR A 173 -0.61 -5.78 -23.59
C THR A 173 -0.90 -7.27 -23.38
N GLN A 174 0.08 -8.04 -22.93
CA GLN A 174 -0.06 -9.47 -22.65
C GLN A 174 -1.07 -9.71 -21.51
N ALA A 175 -1.00 -8.95 -20.41
CA ALA A 175 -1.93 -9.05 -19.30
C ALA A 175 -3.38 -8.78 -19.74
N VAL A 176 -3.60 -7.72 -20.52
CA VAL A 176 -4.94 -7.38 -21.03
C VAL A 176 -5.47 -8.49 -21.96
N GLN A 177 -4.62 -9.05 -22.83
CA GLN A 177 -5.01 -10.14 -23.72
C GLN A 177 -5.32 -11.44 -22.96
N ALA A 178 -4.56 -11.75 -21.90
CA ALA A 178 -4.74 -12.97 -21.12
C ALA A 178 -6.00 -12.93 -20.24
N PHE A 179 -6.30 -11.77 -19.65
CA PHE A 179 -7.28 -11.67 -18.55
C PHE A 179 -8.55 -10.90 -18.87
N THR A 180 -8.68 -10.37 -20.10
CA THR A 180 -9.91 -9.73 -20.56
C THR A 180 -10.49 -10.47 -21.78
N ALA A 181 -11.81 -10.61 -21.85
CA ALA A 181 -12.49 -11.21 -23.01
C ALA A 181 -12.49 -10.29 -24.25
N ARG A 182 -11.62 -9.28 -24.28
CA ARG A 182 -11.66 -8.18 -25.24
C ARG A 182 -10.83 -8.52 -26.47
N ARG A 183 -11.37 -8.15 -27.63
CA ARG A 183 -10.86 -8.51 -28.96
C ARG A 183 -9.49 -7.86 -29.19
N ILE A 184 -8.56 -8.58 -29.82
CA ILE A 184 -7.26 -8.09 -30.27
C ILE A 184 -7.47 -6.84 -31.13
N GLN A 185 -7.14 -5.66 -30.61
CA GLN A 185 -7.04 -4.43 -31.39
C GLN A 185 -5.55 -4.10 -31.58
N GLN A 186 -5.21 -3.39 -32.68
CA GLN A 186 -3.81 -3.07 -33.01
C GLN A 186 -3.15 -2.09 -32.02
N ARG A 187 -3.94 -1.40 -31.18
CA ARG A 187 -3.49 -0.39 -30.22
C ARG A 187 -3.89 -0.81 -28.81
N LEU A 188 -2.97 -0.66 -27.85
CA LEU A 188 -3.20 -1.00 -26.44
C LEU A 188 -4.35 -0.17 -25.87
N GLU A 189 -4.36 1.12 -26.19
CA GLU A 189 -5.43 2.08 -25.83
C GLU A 189 -6.82 1.68 -26.32
N ALA A 190 -6.91 0.91 -27.40
CA ALA A 190 -8.17 0.47 -27.97
C ALA A 190 -8.60 -0.92 -27.43
N THR A 191 -7.66 -1.63 -26.80
CA THR A 191 -7.89 -2.93 -26.15
C THR A 191 -8.30 -2.74 -24.69
N ILE A 192 -7.68 -1.78 -24.00
CA ILE A 192 -8.10 -1.27 -22.71
C ILE A 192 -9.19 -0.24 -23.00
N GLU A 193 -10.49 -0.57 -22.85
CA GLU A 193 -11.55 0.45 -22.90
C GLU A 193 -11.38 1.43 -21.72
N ILE A 194 -10.43 2.35 -21.84
CA ILE A 194 -10.19 3.38 -20.84
C ILE A 194 -11.40 4.33 -20.90
N PRO A 195 -12.02 4.66 -19.76
CA PRO A 195 -13.06 5.67 -19.73
C PRO A 195 -12.51 6.99 -20.32
N PRO A 196 -13.25 7.65 -21.23
CA PRO A 196 -12.79 8.87 -21.84
C PRO A 196 -12.55 9.91 -20.74
N LEU A 197 -11.40 10.59 -20.82
CA LEU A 197 -11.04 11.63 -19.87
C LEU A 197 -12.06 12.78 -19.96
N ALA A 198 -12.68 13.13 -18.82
CA ALA A 198 -13.67 14.21 -18.76
C ALA A 198 -13.11 15.53 -19.32
N GLU A 199 -13.94 16.31 -20.01
CA GLU A 199 -13.51 17.59 -20.62
C GLU A 199 -12.93 18.55 -19.56
N THR A 200 -13.50 18.56 -18.36
CA THR A 200 -12.97 19.33 -17.21
C THR A 200 -11.55 18.90 -16.85
N ALA A 201 -11.26 17.59 -16.80
CA ALA A 201 -9.92 17.10 -16.53
C ALA A 201 -8.94 17.52 -17.63
N GLN A 202 -9.33 17.38 -18.91
CA GLN A 202 -8.49 17.82 -20.03
C GLN A 202 -8.14 19.31 -19.96
N LYS A 203 -9.10 20.17 -19.59
CA LYS A 203 -8.87 21.61 -19.40
C LYS A 203 -7.90 21.87 -18.26
N ILE A 204 -8.08 21.20 -17.11
CA ILE A 204 -7.20 21.35 -15.94
C ILE A 204 -5.77 20.89 -16.27
N ILE A 205 -5.61 19.77 -16.99
CA ILE A 205 -4.29 19.28 -17.42
C ILE A 205 -3.60 20.31 -18.33
N LYS A 206 -4.34 20.91 -19.28
CA LYS A 206 -3.78 21.96 -20.13
C LYS A 206 -3.31 23.19 -19.33
N LEU A 207 -4.09 23.61 -18.34
CA LEU A 207 -3.68 24.70 -17.44
C LEU A 207 -2.45 24.31 -16.61
N ARG A 208 -2.35 23.04 -16.23
CA ARG A 208 -1.25 22.54 -15.41
C ARG A 208 0.10 22.58 -16.14
N VAL A 209 0.10 22.31 -17.44
CA VAL A 209 1.32 22.31 -18.27
C VAL A 209 1.60 23.66 -18.92
N ASP A 210 0.72 24.65 -18.78
CA ASP A 210 0.91 25.99 -19.33
C ASP A 210 1.57 26.91 -18.28
N PRO A 211 2.84 27.33 -18.50
CA PRO A 211 3.54 28.22 -17.57
C PRO A 211 2.92 29.63 -17.49
N ASN A 212 1.99 29.98 -18.38
CA ASN A 212 1.30 31.27 -18.40
C ASN A 212 -0.13 31.20 -17.86
N ALA A 213 -0.57 30.04 -17.35
CA ALA A 213 -1.91 29.90 -16.81
C ALA A 213 -2.13 30.83 -15.61
N THR A 214 -3.29 31.48 -15.58
CA THR A 214 -3.66 32.48 -14.57
C THR A 214 -4.75 31.97 -13.64
N ILE A 215 -4.95 32.67 -12.52
CA ILE A 215 -6.03 32.37 -11.56
C ILE A 215 -7.40 32.48 -12.25
N ASP A 216 -7.57 33.41 -13.18
CA ASP A 216 -8.82 33.58 -13.93
C ASP A 216 -9.12 32.36 -14.80
N ASP A 217 -8.09 31.74 -15.38
CA ASP A 217 -8.26 30.56 -16.23
C ASP A 217 -8.78 29.36 -15.43
N ILE A 218 -8.18 29.07 -14.26
CA ILE A 218 -8.66 27.97 -13.41
C ILE A 218 -10.02 28.29 -12.78
N THR A 219 -10.27 29.55 -12.42
CA THR A 219 -11.58 29.98 -11.91
C THR A 219 -12.65 29.74 -12.96
N GLY A 220 -12.39 30.11 -14.22
CA GLY A 220 -13.30 29.87 -15.34
C GLY A 220 -13.58 28.39 -15.57
N VAL A 221 -12.58 27.51 -15.43
CA VAL A 221 -12.80 26.06 -15.51
C VAL A 221 -13.63 25.54 -14.34
N VAL A 222 -13.29 25.93 -13.11
CA VAL A 222 -14.00 25.48 -11.90
C VAL A 222 -15.45 25.93 -11.90
N GLU A 223 -15.73 27.17 -12.32
CA GLU A 223 -17.10 27.71 -12.37
C GLU A 223 -17.99 27.04 -13.42
N THR A 224 -17.42 26.34 -14.41
CA THR A 224 -18.20 25.57 -15.39
C THR A 224 -18.74 24.24 -14.83
N ASP A 225 -18.20 23.74 -13.72
CA ASP A 225 -18.69 22.56 -13.01
C ASP A 225 -19.20 22.97 -11.61
N PRO A 226 -20.52 23.14 -11.42
CA PRO A 226 -21.09 23.58 -10.15
C PRO A 226 -20.73 22.69 -8.95
N ALA A 227 -20.52 21.38 -9.18
CA ALA A 227 -20.11 20.48 -8.12
C ALA A 227 -18.65 20.75 -7.71
N LEU A 228 -17.76 20.95 -8.69
CA LEU A 228 -16.37 21.33 -8.43
C LEU A 228 -16.27 22.71 -7.76
N ALA A 229 -17.04 23.71 -8.21
CA ALA A 229 -17.09 25.03 -7.59
C ALA A 229 -17.54 24.98 -6.13
N ALA A 230 -18.61 24.24 -5.83
CA ALA A 230 -19.06 24.02 -4.46
C ALA A 230 -17.97 23.35 -3.61
N GLN A 231 -17.25 22.40 -4.19
CA GLN A 231 -16.19 21.67 -3.51
C GLN A 231 -14.98 22.54 -3.18
N VAL A 232 -14.54 23.40 -4.10
CA VAL A 232 -13.46 24.37 -3.89
C VAL A 232 -13.81 25.35 -2.76
N VAL A 233 -15.03 25.88 -2.75
CA VAL A 233 -15.51 26.74 -1.67
C VAL A 233 -15.56 25.98 -0.34
N SER A 234 -16.01 24.73 -0.34
CA SER A 234 -16.04 23.86 0.85
C SER A 234 -14.64 23.60 1.41
N TRP A 235 -13.65 23.34 0.55
CA TRP A 235 -12.25 23.19 0.97
C TRP A 235 -11.71 24.45 1.63
N ALA A 236 -11.87 25.61 1.00
CA ALA A 236 -11.41 26.88 1.55
C ALA A 236 -12.11 27.24 2.87
N ALA A 237 -13.35 26.80 3.06
CA ALA A 237 -14.08 26.99 4.31
C ALA A 237 -13.73 25.94 5.40
N SER A 238 -12.98 24.89 5.07
CA SER A 238 -12.66 23.82 6.03
C SER A 238 -11.72 24.30 7.14
N PRO A 239 -11.83 23.76 8.36
CA PRO A 239 -10.96 24.15 9.47
C PRO A 239 -9.48 23.85 9.20
N TYR A 240 -9.17 22.90 8.29
CA TYR A 240 -7.82 22.56 7.87
C TYR A 240 -7.03 23.76 7.34
N TYR A 241 -7.66 24.58 6.49
CA TYR A 241 -7.00 25.75 5.89
C TYR A 241 -7.17 27.05 6.70
N ALA A 242 -7.86 26.98 7.84
CA ALA A 242 -8.00 28.08 8.80
C ALA A 242 -8.34 29.45 8.16
N SER A 243 -9.28 29.49 7.20
CA SER A 243 -9.60 30.71 6.46
C SER A 243 -10.11 31.85 7.36
N PRO A 244 -9.51 33.05 7.30
CA PRO A 244 -9.98 34.20 8.06
C PRO A 244 -11.26 34.79 7.45
N GLY A 245 -12.43 34.46 8.00
CA GLY A 245 -13.71 35.03 7.57
C GLY A 245 -14.41 34.27 6.42
N LYS A 246 -15.63 34.72 6.06
CA LYS A 246 -16.52 34.00 5.15
C LYS A 246 -16.04 34.06 3.69
N ILE A 247 -15.90 32.90 3.05
CA ILE A 247 -15.62 32.75 1.60
C ILE A 247 -16.80 33.28 0.79
N ARG A 248 -16.54 34.13 -0.22
CA ARG A 248 -17.59 34.81 -0.99
C ARG A 248 -17.73 34.33 -2.44
N SER A 249 -16.68 33.78 -3.03
CA SER A 249 -16.66 33.28 -4.41
C SER A 249 -15.59 32.19 -4.56
N VAL A 250 -15.59 31.51 -5.72
CA VAL A 250 -14.52 30.57 -6.09
C VAL A 250 -13.19 31.30 -6.19
N GLU A 251 -13.15 32.45 -6.86
CA GLU A 251 -11.94 33.28 -6.93
C GLU A 251 -11.40 33.65 -5.54
N ASP A 252 -12.27 34.04 -4.60
CA ASP A 252 -11.89 34.35 -3.21
C ASP A 252 -11.30 33.11 -2.49
N ALA A 253 -11.86 31.93 -2.73
CA ALA A 253 -11.32 30.67 -2.20
C ALA A 253 -9.90 30.37 -2.73
N ILE A 254 -9.68 30.61 -4.02
CA ILE A 254 -8.40 30.34 -4.69
C ILE A 254 -7.35 31.37 -4.25
N VAL A 255 -7.64 32.66 -4.35
CA VAL A 255 -6.66 33.73 -4.09
C VAL A 255 -6.28 33.82 -2.62
N ARG A 256 -7.26 33.69 -1.71
CA ARG A 256 -7.05 34.03 -0.29
C ARG A 256 -6.68 32.84 0.58
N VAL A 257 -7.00 31.62 0.15
CA VAL A 257 -6.92 30.43 1.03
C VAL A 257 -6.11 29.31 0.41
N LEU A 258 -6.53 28.79 -0.74
CA LEU A 258 -5.99 27.54 -1.27
C LEU A 258 -4.75 27.74 -2.15
N GLY A 259 -4.74 28.81 -2.94
CA GLY A 259 -3.76 29.02 -4.00
C GLY A 259 -4.07 28.26 -5.28
N PHE A 260 -3.42 28.68 -6.37
CA PHE A 260 -3.60 28.15 -7.72
C PHE A 260 -3.25 26.66 -7.83
N ASP A 261 -2.04 26.27 -7.41
CA ASP A 261 -1.54 24.90 -7.56
C ASP A 261 -2.40 23.86 -6.83
N LEU A 262 -2.80 24.18 -5.60
CA LEU A 262 -3.60 23.28 -4.78
C LEU A 262 -4.98 23.06 -5.39
N VAL A 263 -5.61 24.12 -5.90
CA VAL A 263 -6.92 24.02 -6.56
C VAL A 263 -6.82 23.19 -7.83
N ILE A 264 -5.78 23.40 -8.66
CA ILE A 264 -5.52 22.55 -9.83
C ILE A 264 -5.39 21.08 -9.41
N ASN A 265 -4.58 20.79 -8.39
CA ASN A 265 -4.32 19.43 -7.96
C ASN A 265 -5.58 18.72 -7.45
N LEU A 266 -6.33 19.39 -6.57
CA LEU A 266 -7.55 18.81 -6.01
C LEU A 266 -8.65 18.68 -7.07
N ALA A 267 -8.80 19.68 -7.94
CA ALA A 267 -9.75 19.64 -9.04
C ALA A 267 -9.43 18.53 -10.04
N LEU A 268 -8.14 18.35 -10.36
CA LEU A 268 -7.70 17.26 -11.22
C LEU A 268 -7.95 15.90 -10.54
N GLY A 269 -7.57 15.75 -9.27
CA GLY A 269 -7.84 14.53 -8.50
C GLY A 269 -9.32 14.13 -8.52
N LEU A 270 -10.24 15.09 -8.33
CA LEU A 270 -11.68 14.85 -8.43
C LEU A 270 -12.11 14.48 -9.85
N ALA A 271 -11.65 15.21 -10.87
CA ALA A 271 -12.05 14.95 -12.24
C ALA A 271 -11.58 13.57 -12.72
N LEU A 272 -10.39 13.14 -12.30
CA LEU A 272 -9.89 11.78 -12.52
C LEU A 272 -10.65 10.74 -11.69
N GLY A 273 -11.01 11.06 -10.45
CA GLY A 273 -11.84 10.22 -9.58
C GLY A 273 -13.25 9.97 -10.14
N LYS A 274 -13.85 10.95 -10.83
CA LYS A 274 -15.12 10.78 -11.55
C LYS A 274 -14.99 9.84 -12.76
N THR A 275 -13.78 9.74 -13.32
CA THR A 275 -13.49 8.91 -14.50
C THR A 275 -13.35 7.43 -14.12
N LEU A 276 -12.76 7.12 -12.95
CA LEU A 276 -12.64 5.76 -12.41
C LEU A 276 -13.28 5.66 -11.02
N SER A 277 -14.38 4.93 -10.91
CA SER A 277 -15.05 4.69 -9.62
C SER A 277 -14.18 3.89 -8.66
N LEU A 278 -14.39 4.12 -7.36
CA LEU A 278 -13.82 3.28 -6.31
C LEU A 278 -14.25 1.82 -6.51
N PRO A 279 -13.34 0.84 -6.33
CA PRO A 279 -13.69 -0.56 -6.44
C PRO A 279 -14.70 -0.97 -5.38
N LYS A 280 -15.55 -1.95 -5.73
CA LYS A 280 -16.52 -2.54 -4.80
C LYS A 280 -15.88 -3.48 -3.78
N ASP A 281 -14.74 -4.06 -4.14
CA ASP A 281 -13.96 -4.95 -3.29
C ASP A 281 -12.70 -4.23 -2.83
N HIS A 282 -12.17 -4.59 -1.67
CA HIS A 282 -10.93 -4.06 -1.14
C HIS A 282 -10.36 -5.05 -0.12
N PRO A 283 -9.04 -5.03 0.15
CA PRO A 283 -8.48 -5.79 1.25
C PRO A 283 -9.13 -5.41 2.59
N GLN A 284 -9.30 -6.36 3.50
CA GLN A 284 -9.88 -6.13 4.83
C GLN A 284 -9.16 -5.01 5.62
N HIS A 285 -7.85 -4.87 5.45
CA HIS A 285 -7.02 -3.86 6.10
C HIS A 285 -6.32 -2.95 5.10
N THR A 286 -7.07 -1.98 4.60
CA THR A 286 -6.50 -0.91 3.81
C THR A 286 -6.91 0.43 4.37
N THR A 287 -5.98 1.37 4.32
CA THR A 287 -6.37 2.77 4.41
C THR A 287 -7.30 3.08 3.23
N PRO A 288 -8.42 3.79 3.43
CA PRO A 288 -9.29 4.22 2.34
C PRO A 288 -8.49 4.95 1.25
N TYR A 289 -8.81 4.69 -0.01
CA TYR A 289 -8.02 5.15 -1.17
C TYR A 289 -7.72 6.67 -1.13
N TRP A 290 -8.77 7.50 -0.96
CA TRP A 290 -8.61 8.95 -0.92
C TRP A 290 -7.91 9.44 0.35
N GLN A 291 -8.07 8.73 1.47
CA GLN A 291 -7.35 9.04 2.69
C GLN A 291 -5.85 8.82 2.50
N GLN A 292 -5.44 7.68 1.94
CA GLN A 292 -4.03 7.41 1.62
C GLN A 292 -3.48 8.45 0.63
N SER A 293 -4.25 8.80 -0.40
CA SER A 293 -3.85 9.77 -1.42
C SER A 293 -3.61 11.17 -0.83
N ILE A 294 -4.55 11.66 -0.02
CA ILE A 294 -4.46 12.97 0.63
C ILE A 294 -3.32 13.01 1.66
N TYR A 295 -3.15 11.95 2.46
CA TYR A 295 -2.06 11.90 3.45
C TYR A 295 -0.70 11.88 2.76
N THR A 296 -0.56 11.10 1.69
CA THR A 296 0.68 11.05 0.91
C THR A 296 1.00 12.41 0.31
N ALA A 297 0.02 13.08 -0.29
CA ALA A 297 0.17 14.44 -0.82
C ALA A 297 0.60 15.46 0.25
N ALA A 298 -0.05 15.45 1.43
CA ALA A 298 0.28 16.34 2.54
C ALA A 298 1.68 16.09 3.12
N VAL A 299 2.08 14.82 3.25
CA VAL A 299 3.45 14.47 3.68
C VAL A 299 4.47 14.94 2.64
N ILE A 300 4.25 14.67 1.35
CA ILE A 300 5.16 15.12 0.28
C ILE A 300 5.29 16.65 0.27
N GLU A 301 4.20 17.39 0.49
CA GLU A 301 4.24 18.85 0.59
C GLU A 301 5.14 19.30 1.75
N GLY A 302 4.97 18.70 2.93
CA GLY A 302 5.81 18.98 4.09
C GLY A 302 7.29 18.63 3.86
N LEU A 303 7.55 17.49 3.22
CA LEU A 303 8.91 17.05 2.87
C LEU A 303 9.54 18.02 1.87
N THR A 304 8.83 18.38 0.80
CA THR A 304 9.29 19.34 -0.22
C THR A 304 9.64 20.69 0.42
N ARG A 305 8.83 21.17 1.37
CA ARG A 305 9.10 22.42 2.12
C ARG A 305 10.33 22.29 3.03
N ALA A 306 10.62 21.10 3.55
CA ALA A 306 11.79 20.82 4.39
C ALA A 306 13.10 20.65 3.61
N MET A 307 13.04 20.36 2.30
CA MET A 307 14.21 20.24 1.43
C MET A 307 14.98 21.57 1.30
N PRO A 308 16.29 21.53 0.94
CA PRO A 308 17.06 22.72 0.62
C PRO A 308 16.45 23.49 -0.56
N ARG A 309 16.30 24.82 -0.43
CA ARG A 309 15.60 25.66 -1.44
C ARG A 309 16.12 25.48 -2.87
N ALA A 310 17.42 25.24 -3.05
CA ALA A 310 18.05 25.07 -4.35
C ALA A 310 17.72 23.71 -5.03
N GLN A 311 17.20 22.74 -4.27
CA GLN A 311 16.89 21.38 -4.72
C GLN A 311 15.39 21.10 -4.73
N ARG A 312 14.55 22.09 -4.43
CA ARG A 312 13.10 21.89 -4.32
C ARG A 312 12.51 21.71 -5.72
N PRO A 313 11.88 20.56 -6.02
CA PRO A 313 11.01 20.44 -7.19
C PRO A 313 9.80 21.38 -7.10
N GLU A 314 9.08 21.48 -8.21
CA GLU A 314 7.83 22.22 -8.28
C GLU A 314 6.80 21.66 -7.29
N ALA A 315 6.44 22.46 -6.27
CA ALA A 315 5.58 22.03 -5.17
C ALA A 315 4.19 21.55 -5.63
N GLY A 316 3.63 22.18 -6.66
CA GLY A 316 2.39 21.71 -7.25
C GLY A 316 2.51 20.28 -7.82
N LEU A 317 3.66 19.92 -8.41
CA LEU A 317 3.80 18.62 -9.11
C LEU A 317 4.07 17.52 -8.08
N THR A 318 4.85 17.81 -7.04
CA THR A 318 5.10 16.84 -5.97
C THR A 318 3.84 16.53 -5.18
N TYR A 319 3.01 17.53 -4.86
CA TYR A 319 1.70 17.30 -4.24
C TYR A 319 0.83 16.40 -5.12
N LEU A 320 0.75 16.70 -6.42
CA LEU A 320 -0.04 15.91 -7.37
C LEU A 320 0.47 14.47 -7.48
N ALA A 321 1.78 14.26 -7.47
CA ALA A 321 2.39 12.94 -7.42
C ALA A 321 1.92 12.15 -6.19
N GLY A 322 1.88 12.76 -5.01
CA GLY A 322 1.32 12.14 -3.82
C GLY A 322 -0.18 11.84 -3.93
N LEU A 323 -0.96 12.73 -4.55
CA LEU A 323 -2.40 12.56 -4.72
C LEU A 323 -2.74 11.44 -5.71
N LEU A 324 -1.91 11.23 -6.73
CA LEU A 324 -2.16 10.26 -7.80
C LEU A 324 -1.29 9.01 -7.75
N HIS A 325 -0.39 8.87 -6.75
CA HIS A 325 0.58 7.77 -6.69
C HIS A 325 -0.04 6.38 -6.83
N ASN A 326 -1.24 6.18 -6.27
CA ASN A 326 -1.93 4.90 -6.26
C ASN A 326 -3.01 4.77 -7.35
N PHE A 327 -3.05 5.67 -8.35
CA PHE A 327 -4.13 5.70 -9.35
C PHE A 327 -4.25 4.41 -10.17
N GLY A 328 -3.13 3.70 -10.34
CA GLY A 328 -3.11 2.36 -10.94
C GLY A 328 -4.01 1.34 -10.24
N TYR A 329 -4.26 1.48 -8.93
CA TYR A 329 -5.20 0.63 -8.18
C TYR A 329 -6.63 0.71 -8.74
N LEU A 330 -7.11 1.93 -9.02
CA LEU A 330 -8.42 2.16 -9.61
C LEU A 330 -8.47 1.59 -11.03
N LEU A 331 -7.37 1.72 -11.77
CA LEU A 331 -7.28 1.19 -13.12
C LEU A 331 -7.27 -0.34 -13.15
N LEU A 332 -6.53 -1.00 -12.26
CA LEU A 332 -6.55 -2.46 -12.13
C LEU A 332 -7.97 -2.97 -11.80
N ALA A 333 -8.67 -2.30 -10.89
CA ALA A 333 -10.04 -2.64 -10.55
C ALA A 333 -11.02 -2.49 -11.72
N HIS A 334 -10.82 -1.45 -12.53
CA HIS A 334 -11.66 -1.18 -13.69
C HIS A 334 -11.40 -2.16 -14.84
N VAL A 335 -10.13 -2.43 -15.13
CA VAL A 335 -9.71 -3.25 -16.28
C VAL A 335 -9.83 -4.75 -15.98
N PHE A 336 -9.57 -5.16 -14.73
CA PHE A 336 -9.55 -6.56 -14.32
C PHE A 336 -10.48 -6.86 -13.13
N PRO A 337 -11.79 -6.54 -13.16
CA PRO A 337 -12.65 -6.67 -11.97
C PRO A 337 -12.59 -8.01 -11.22
N PRO A 338 -12.68 -9.20 -11.88
CA PRO A 338 -12.62 -10.48 -11.16
C PRO A 338 -11.23 -10.78 -10.60
N HIS A 339 -10.15 -10.39 -11.31
CA HIS A 339 -8.78 -10.61 -10.84
C HIS A 339 -8.40 -9.62 -9.75
N PHE A 340 -8.98 -8.43 -9.76
CA PHE A 340 -8.81 -7.45 -8.70
C PHE A 340 -9.35 -7.96 -7.35
N SER A 341 -10.51 -8.62 -7.34
CA SER A 341 -10.99 -9.33 -6.14
C SER A 341 -10.02 -10.42 -5.67
N LEU A 342 -9.38 -11.14 -6.60
CA LEU A 342 -8.33 -12.11 -6.25
C LEU A 342 -7.09 -11.43 -5.67
N ILE A 343 -6.65 -10.30 -6.24
CA ILE A 343 -5.57 -9.48 -5.67
C ILE A 343 -5.90 -9.09 -4.23
N CYS A 344 -7.11 -8.59 -3.96
CA CYS A 344 -7.54 -8.23 -2.60
C CYS A 344 -7.40 -9.40 -1.61
N ARG A 345 -7.89 -10.60 -1.98
CA ARG A 345 -7.76 -11.79 -1.14
C ARG A 345 -6.31 -12.25 -0.96
N HIS A 346 -5.48 -12.14 -1.99
CA HIS A 346 -4.06 -12.49 -1.89
C HIS A 346 -3.28 -11.50 -1.03
N LEU A 347 -3.61 -10.20 -1.07
CA LEU A 347 -3.02 -9.19 -0.19
C LEU A 347 -3.36 -9.46 1.29
N GLU A 348 -4.58 -9.91 1.58
CA GLU A 348 -5.01 -10.25 2.95
C GLU A 348 -4.22 -11.43 3.56
N VAL A 349 -3.83 -12.40 2.73
CA VAL A 349 -3.11 -13.60 3.20
C VAL A 349 -1.59 -13.49 3.02
N ASN A 350 -1.10 -12.41 2.41
CA ASN A 350 0.32 -12.12 2.23
C ASN A 350 0.70 -10.71 2.74
N PRO A 351 0.42 -10.38 4.02
CA PRO A 351 0.70 -9.04 4.56
C PRO A 351 2.20 -8.72 4.62
N HIS A 352 3.06 -9.73 4.53
CA HIS A 352 4.53 -9.59 4.50
C HIS A 352 5.08 -9.13 3.14
N LEU A 353 4.25 -9.08 2.09
CA LEU A 353 4.67 -8.73 0.73
C LEU A 353 4.18 -7.36 0.31
N CYS A 354 5.01 -6.67 -0.48
CA CYS A 354 4.54 -5.51 -1.24
C CYS A 354 3.52 -5.98 -2.29
N HIS A 355 2.53 -5.14 -2.59
CA HIS A 355 1.45 -5.47 -3.52
C HIS A 355 1.94 -5.83 -4.91
N SER A 356 3.09 -5.29 -5.33
CA SER A 356 3.70 -5.56 -6.62
C SER A 356 4.00 -7.05 -6.85
N TYR A 357 4.34 -7.81 -5.80
CA TYR A 357 4.54 -9.26 -5.92
C TYR A 357 3.24 -10.01 -6.21
N VAL A 358 2.16 -9.63 -5.53
CA VAL A 358 0.84 -10.23 -5.72
C VAL A 358 0.29 -9.90 -7.11
N GLU A 359 0.42 -8.66 -7.54
CA GLU A 359 -0.04 -8.20 -8.85
C GLU A 359 0.78 -8.83 -9.98
N GLN A 360 2.11 -8.88 -9.84
CA GLN A 360 2.98 -9.54 -10.82
C GLN A 360 2.65 -11.03 -10.93
N HIS A 361 2.41 -11.72 -9.81
CA HIS A 361 2.05 -13.14 -9.80
C HIS A 361 0.72 -13.41 -10.51
N LEU A 362 -0.29 -12.58 -10.25
CA LEU A 362 -1.65 -12.81 -10.75
C LEU A 362 -1.90 -12.26 -12.15
N LEU A 363 -1.27 -11.14 -12.51
CA LEU A 363 -1.54 -10.41 -13.75
C LEU A 363 -0.30 -10.26 -14.66
N GLY A 364 0.91 -10.47 -14.15
CA GLY A 364 2.14 -10.21 -14.89
C GLY A 364 2.52 -8.72 -14.97
N ILE A 365 1.77 -7.84 -14.28
CA ILE A 365 2.02 -6.39 -14.22
C ILE A 365 1.69 -5.85 -12.83
N SER A 366 2.27 -4.71 -12.47
CA SER A 366 1.89 -3.93 -11.28
C SER A 366 0.98 -2.75 -11.58
N ARG A 367 0.34 -2.22 -10.53
CA ARG A 367 -0.43 -0.97 -10.59
C ARG A 367 0.42 0.23 -11.00
N GLU A 368 1.70 0.25 -10.64
CA GLU A 368 2.61 1.34 -11.01
C GLU A 368 2.87 1.38 -12.51
N GLN A 369 3.04 0.23 -13.15
CA GLN A 369 3.24 0.13 -14.60
C GLN A 369 2.02 0.66 -15.36
N ILE A 370 0.83 0.12 -15.05
CA ILE A 370 -0.39 0.50 -15.76
C ILE A 370 -0.83 1.94 -15.42
N GLY A 371 -0.56 2.40 -14.19
CA GLY A 371 -0.82 3.77 -13.75
C GLY A 371 0.09 4.78 -14.46
N SER A 372 1.39 4.52 -14.54
CA SER A 372 2.34 5.37 -15.27
C SER A 372 2.02 5.43 -16.76
N TRP A 373 1.70 4.28 -17.37
CA TRP A 373 1.25 4.22 -18.75
C TRP A 373 0.02 5.10 -18.99
N LEU A 374 -0.97 5.06 -18.08
CA LEU A 374 -2.16 5.90 -18.19
C LEU A 374 -1.83 7.39 -18.09
N MET A 375 -0.94 7.79 -17.18
CA MET A 375 -0.52 9.19 -17.06
C MET A 375 0.05 9.71 -18.39
N ARG A 376 0.93 8.94 -19.03
CA ARG A 376 1.47 9.28 -20.36
C ARG A 376 0.39 9.31 -21.43
N TYR A 377 -0.55 8.39 -21.39
CA TYR A 377 -1.67 8.36 -22.34
C TYR A 377 -2.60 9.57 -22.21
N TRP A 378 -2.72 10.15 -21.02
CA TRP A 378 -3.48 11.38 -20.76
C TRP A 378 -2.67 12.67 -20.96
N ASP A 379 -1.48 12.58 -21.57
CA ASP A 379 -0.57 13.71 -21.77
C ASP A 379 -0.21 14.44 -20.46
N MET A 380 -0.14 13.70 -19.35
CA MET A 380 0.36 14.23 -18.08
C MET A 380 1.87 14.45 -18.13
N PRO A 381 2.42 15.36 -17.29
CA PRO A 381 3.87 15.60 -17.19
C PRO A 381 4.66 14.31 -16.92
N ASP A 382 5.83 14.19 -17.55
CA ASP A 382 6.70 13.01 -17.42
C ASP A 382 7.20 12.84 -15.97
N GLU A 383 7.34 13.93 -15.22
CA GLU A 383 7.62 13.95 -13.78
C GLU A 383 6.60 13.09 -13.02
N LEU A 384 5.32 13.23 -13.35
CA LEU A 384 4.24 12.49 -12.70
C LEU A 384 4.24 11.02 -13.12
N ALA A 385 4.38 10.75 -14.43
CA ALA A 385 4.45 9.37 -14.92
C ALA A 385 5.64 8.62 -14.29
N THR A 386 6.78 9.29 -14.12
CA THR A 386 7.99 8.77 -13.49
C THR A 386 7.78 8.57 -11.98
N ALA A 387 7.13 9.53 -11.31
CA ALA A 387 6.80 9.41 -9.89
C ALA A 387 5.99 8.13 -9.60
N LEU A 388 4.94 7.87 -10.39
CA LEU A 388 4.13 6.68 -10.23
C LEU A 388 4.92 5.40 -10.54
N ARG A 389 5.76 5.43 -11.59
CA ARG A 389 6.46 4.24 -12.09
C ARG A 389 7.51 3.70 -11.11
N PHE A 390 8.25 4.59 -10.46
CA PHE A 390 9.44 4.25 -9.68
C PHE A 390 9.28 4.51 -8.18
N GLN A 391 8.06 4.77 -7.69
CA GLN A 391 7.79 5.05 -6.27
C GLN A 391 8.20 3.95 -5.28
N HIS A 392 8.44 2.71 -5.73
CA HIS A 392 8.90 1.62 -4.86
C HIS A 392 10.39 1.31 -5.01
N ASP A 393 11.11 2.06 -5.87
CA ASP A 393 12.55 1.93 -6.03
C ASP A 393 13.28 3.01 -5.21
N PRO A 394 13.79 2.69 -4.01
CA PRO A 394 14.52 3.63 -3.17
C PRO A 394 15.94 3.91 -3.69
N SER A 395 16.33 3.37 -4.84
CA SER A 395 17.63 3.59 -5.48
C SER A 395 17.52 4.40 -6.79
N TYR A 396 16.32 4.69 -7.27
CA TYR A 396 16.11 5.45 -8.51
C TYR A 396 16.78 6.84 -8.45
N ASP A 397 17.70 7.09 -9.39
CA ASP A 397 18.51 8.30 -9.49
C ASP A 397 18.56 8.91 -10.91
N ASP A 398 17.71 8.41 -11.81
CA ASP A 398 17.56 8.90 -13.19
C ASP A 398 16.75 10.21 -13.28
N ALA A 399 16.27 10.54 -14.48
CA ALA A 399 15.48 11.74 -14.76
C ALA A 399 14.27 11.86 -13.82
N TYR A 400 14.05 13.08 -13.32
CA TYR A 400 12.96 13.43 -12.41
C TYR A 400 12.97 12.62 -11.09
N SER A 401 14.13 12.12 -10.65
CA SER A 401 14.25 11.23 -9.49
C SER A 401 13.74 11.82 -8.18
N GLU A 402 13.67 13.14 -8.03
CA GLU A 402 13.12 13.80 -6.85
C GLU A 402 11.63 13.47 -6.62
N TYR A 403 10.86 13.22 -7.67
CA TYR A 403 9.44 12.89 -7.57
C TYR A 403 9.17 11.47 -7.03
N PRO A 404 9.65 10.37 -7.65
CA PRO A 404 9.48 9.04 -7.09
C PRO A 404 10.20 8.87 -5.74
N ASN A 405 11.35 9.53 -5.51
CA ASN A 405 12.02 9.48 -4.22
C ASN A 405 11.17 10.11 -3.10
N LEU A 406 10.48 11.24 -3.37
CA LEU A 406 9.55 11.84 -2.41
C LEU A 406 8.34 10.94 -2.14
N VAL A 407 7.76 10.33 -3.17
CA VAL A 407 6.64 9.38 -3.01
C VAL A 407 7.08 8.16 -2.20
N CYS A 408 8.23 7.56 -2.55
CA CYS A 408 8.82 6.43 -1.84
C CYS A 408 9.02 6.74 -0.36
N LEU A 409 9.63 7.89 -0.06
CA LEU A 409 9.87 8.33 1.31
C LEU A 409 8.57 8.54 2.08
N ALA A 410 7.60 9.24 1.48
CA ALA A 410 6.31 9.52 2.12
C ALA A 410 5.51 8.25 2.41
N VAL A 411 5.43 7.32 1.46
CA VAL A 411 4.72 6.04 1.62
C VAL A 411 5.35 5.19 2.72
N ARG A 412 6.69 5.07 2.76
CA ARG A 412 7.37 4.31 3.82
C ARG A 412 7.17 4.93 5.20
N LEU A 413 7.26 6.27 5.32
CA LEU A 413 7.01 6.97 6.58
C LEU A 413 5.56 6.83 7.07
N LEU A 414 4.59 6.80 6.16
CA LEU A 414 3.18 6.58 6.50
C LEU A 414 2.93 5.12 6.92
N ARG A 415 3.53 4.15 6.21
CA ARG A 415 3.44 2.72 6.55
C ARG A 415 3.96 2.42 7.94
N SER A 416 5.10 3.00 8.33
CA SER A 416 5.64 2.84 9.69
C SER A 416 4.74 3.44 10.79
N ARG A 417 3.68 4.18 10.42
CA ARG A 417 2.64 4.71 11.32
C ARG A 417 1.29 4.01 11.15
N GLY A 418 1.26 2.88 10.44
CA GLY A 418 0.04 2.10 10.20
C GLY A 418 -0.89 2.69 9.14
N ILE A 419 -0.39 3.59 8.29
CA ILE A 419 -1.16 4.20 7.19
C ILE A 419 -0.69 3.65 5.85
N GLY A 420 -1.64 3.22 5.03
CA GLY A 420 -1.42 2.47 3.79
C GLY A 420 -1.52 0.95 4.01
N SER A 421 -0.91 0.20 3.10
CA SER A 421 -0.85 -1.27 3.13
C SER A 421 0.53 -1.73 2.66
N GLY A 422 0.92 -2.93 3.09
CA GLY A 422 2.21 -3.55 2.79
C GLY A 422 3.13 -3.65 4.02
N PRO A 423 4.30 -4.30 3.87
CA PRO A 423 5.27 -4.45 4.95
C PRO A 423 5.87 -3.10 5.35
N ASP A 424 6.33 -3.03 6.59
CA ASP A 424 7.23 -1.96 7.02
C ASP A 424 8.60 -2.17 6.39
N GLU A 425 9.08 -1.17 5.66
CA GLU A 425 10.30 -1.24 4.88
C GLU A 425 11.30 -0.21 5.39
N ASP A 426 12.54 -0.64 5.57
CA ASP A 426 13.63 0.25 5.95
C ASP A 426 13.75 1.42 4.96
N ILE A 427 13.91 2.63 5.48
CA ILE A 427 14.19 3.82 4.67
C ILE A 427 15.72 3.96 4.58
N PRO A 428 16.35 3.78 3.40
CA PRO A 428 17.80 3.90 3.27
C PRO A 428 18.26 5.34 3.52
N ASP A 429 19.39 5.52 4.20
CA ASP A 429 19.94 6.86 4.45
C ASP A 429 20.30 7.57 3.12
N ALA A 430 20.72 6.83 2.10
CA ALA A 430 20.97 7.35 0.75
C ALA A 430 19.74 8.04 0.12
N LEU A 431 18.52 7.55 0.40
CA LEU A 431 17.29 8.17 -0.07
C LEU A 431 17.07 9.54 0.58
N LEU A 432 17.30 9.65 1.89
CA LEU A 432 17.22 10.90 2.64
C LEU A 432 18.29 11.91 2.18
N GLU A 433 19.51 11.42 1.96
CA GLU A 433 20.64 12.23 1.48
C GLU A 433 20.36 12.83 0.09
N ARG A 434 19.83 12.05 -0.86
CA ARG A 434 19.45 12.56 -2.19
C ARG A 434 18.40 13.67 -2.12
N LEU A 435 17.49 13.62 -1.15
CA LEU A 435 16.48 14.64 -0.92
C LEU A 435 16.97 15.81 -0.04
N GLY A 436 18.20 15.76 0.48
CA GLY A 436 18.74 16.77 1.38
C GLY A 436 18.00 16.85 2.72
N LEU A 437 17.42 15.74 3.17
CA LEU A 437 16.63 15.63 4.40
C LEU A 437 17.39 14.83 5.47
N THR A 438 17.10 15.12 6.74
CA THR A 438 17.51 14.24 7.85
C THR A 438 16.33 13.38 8.26
N ARG A 439 16.62 12.21 8.84
CA ARG A 439 15.58 11.29 9.35
C ARG A 439 14.66 11.98 10.36
N ASP A 440 15.22 12.78 11.26
CA ASP A 440 14.45 13.54 12.25
C ASP A 440 13.49 14.54 11.59
N LYS A 441 13.96 15.31 10.60
CA LYS A 441 13.11 16.25 9.87
C LYS A 441 11.98 15.56 9.12
N ALA A 442 12.27 14.41 8.50
CA ALA A 442 11.25 13.64 7.79
C ALA A 442 10.18 13.10 8.75
N ASN A 443 10.61 12.58 9.92
CA ASN A 443 9.70 12.15 10.98
C ASN A 443 8.88 13.30 11.58
N ASP A 444 9.49 14.47 11.79
CA ASP A 444 8.81 15.67 12.30
C ASP A 444 7.71 16.13 11.33
N VAL A 445 7.97 16.09 10.02
CA VAL A 445 6.98 16.41 8.99
C VAL A 445 5.77 15.49 9.12
N VAL A 446 5.98 14.18 9.18
CA VAL A 446 4.90 13.20 9.25
C VAL A 446 4.11 13.37 10.54
N SER A 447 4.78 13.55 11.68
CA SER A 447 4.11 13.78 12.96
C SER A 447 3.21 15.02 12.92
N LYS A 448 3.66 16.13 12.33
CA LYS A 448 2.83 17.34 12.15
C LYS A 448 1.62 17.12 11.24
N VAL A 449 1.77 16.33 10.18
CA VAL A 449 0.65 15.97 9.29
C VAL A 449 -0.38 15.13 10.05
N LEU A 450 0.08 14.19 10.88
CA LEU A 450 -0.79 13.33 11.69
C LEU A 450 -1.43 14.07 12.88
N GLU A 451 -0.85 15.16 13.39
CA GLU A 451 -1.55 16.05 14.33
C GLU A 451 -2.83 16.65 13.71
N ALA A 452 -2.86 16.82 12.39
CA ALA A 452 -4.02 17.30 11.64
C ALA A 452 -4.89 16.16 11.05
N GLU A 453 -4.75 14.93 11.54
CA GLU A 453 -5.35 13.74 10.93
C GLU A 453 -6.88 13.86 10.77
N VAL A 454 -7.59 14.30 11.80
CA VAL A 454 -9.06 14.43 11.78
C VAL A 454 -9.52 15.32 10.62
N LEU A 455 -8.83 16.44 10.41
CA LEU A 455 -9.14 17.41 9.37
C LEU A 455 -8.80 16.86 7.97
N LEU A 456 -7.73 16.08 7.85
CA LEU A 456 -7.38 15.41 6.59
C LEU A 456 -8.38 14.30 6.23
N ARG A 457 -8.92 13.58 7.22
CA ARG A 457 -10.01 12.61 6.99
C ARG A 457 -11.27 13.29 6.48
N GLU A 458 -11.63 14.43 7.06
CA GLU A 458 -12.75 15.24 6.57
C GLU A 458 -12.53 15.68 5.11
N LEU A 459 -11.32 16.14 4.77
CA LEU A 459 -10.97 16.51 3.39
C LEU A 459 -11.08 15.30 2.44
N ALA A 460 -10.55 14.13 2.84
CA ALA A 460 -10.63 12.91 2.03
C ALA A 460 -12.07 12.40 1.83
N SER A 461 -12.96 12.60 2.82
CA SER A 461 -14.36 12.20 2.70
C SER A 461 -15.09 12.92 1.56
N GLN A 462 -14.68 14.14 1.24
CA GLN A 462 -15.27 14.95 0.17
C GLN A 462 -14.96 14.40 -1.22
N PHE A 463 -13.82 13.72 -1.39
CA PHE A 463 -13.49 12.98 -2.62
C PHE A 463 -14.29 11.70 -2.80
N THR A 464 -14.90 11.18 -1.72
CA THR A 464 -15.71 9.95 -1.77
C THR A 464 -17.17 10.24 -2.10
N GLN A 465 -17.62 11.48 -1.89
CA GLN A 465 -19.00 11.92 -2.10
C GLN A 465 -19.23 12.61 -3.46
N ALA A 466 -18.16 12.89 -4.20
CA ALA A 466 -18.16 13.53 -5.53
C ALA A 466 -18.21 12.49 -6.65
#